data_AF-A0A2D8V5P2-F1
#
_entry.id   AF-A0A2D8V5P2-F1
#
_cell.length_a   1.000
_cell.length_b   1.000
_cell.length_c   1.000
_cell.angle_alpha   90.00
_cell.angle_beta   90.00
_cell.angle_gamma   90.00
#
_symmetry.space_group_name_H-M   'P 1'
#
loop_
_entity.id
_entity.type
_entity.pdbx_description
1 polymer ?
#
loop_
_entity_poly.entity_id
_entity_poly.type
_entity_poly.pdbx_seq_one_letter_code
_entity_poly.pdbx_strand_id
1 'polypeptide(L)'
;MSRRIEIELTSAQDDGTWTWRAAGAKNPKGVLDGSVLPSDATVGKVLKVEVVQGIDGITVQSVVGGRQRSASSEVLELIGGADFDPIVETRAKRDRREGGRGGGRDRGRNSNRRRRDENDGGDGSSRRPRRDNQRRGPRFTPPPELPQRPKPKRLKAQRTHRNEVLVGLPEEQRPIAELALQGMAAVRTRLKAENEKASSEGRATMPEASVLQLAEKLLPQLRVAEWYDRAEAAKKLAGDIDLRDLRSVVAASDDPMVARD
;
A
#
# COMPACT_ATOMS: atom_id res chain seq x y z
N MET A 1 14.78 6.81 25.98
CA MET A 1 13.89 6.51 24.83
C MET A 1 14.72 5.90 23.72
N SER A 2 14.26 4.82 23.09
CA SER A 2 14.93 4.25 21.93
C SER A 2 14.62 5.07 20.67
N ARG A 3 15.61 5.20 19.79
CA ARG A 3 15.50 5.89 18.49
C ARG A 3 16.09 5.01 17.41
N ARG A 4 15.55 5.11 16.19
CA ARG A 4 16.05 4.36 15.02
C ARG A 4 17.01 5.22 14.22
N ILE A 5 18.19 4.69 13.95
CA ILE A 5 19.20 5.36 13.11
C ILE A 5 19.82 4.36 12.13
N GLU A 6 20.45 4.88 11.09
CA GLU A 6 21.26 4.09 10.16
C GLU A 6 22.74 4.22 10.53
N ILE A 7 23.39 3.08 10.71
CA ILE A 7 24.81 2.99 11.04
C ILE A 7 25.54 2.19 9.97
N GLU A 8 26.83 2.47 9.82
CA GLU A 8 27.74 1.72 8.96
C GLU A 8 28.83 1.10 9.83
N LEU A 9 29.09 -0.20 9.61
CA LEU A 9 30.14 -0.94 10.30
C LEU A 9 31.52 -0.55 9.74
N THR A 10 32.45 -0.10 10.59
CA THR A 10 33.75 0.41 10.16
C THR A 10 34.91 -0.57 10.38
N SER A 11 34.86 -1.39 11.43
CA SER A 11 35.83 -2.46 11.66
C SER A 11 35.26 -3.53 12.57
N ALA A 12 35.74 -4.76 12.41
CA ALA A 12 35.54 -5.87 13.33
C ALA A 12 36.83 -6.06 14.13
N GLN A 13 36.72 -6.18 15.45
CA GLN A 13 37.83 -6.50 16.35
C GLN A 13 37.81 -7.99 16.69
N ASP A 14 38.98 -8.58 16.95
CA ASP A 14 39.12 -10.01 17.28
C ASP A 14 38.39 -10.41 18.57
N ASP A 15 38.08 -9.45 19.45
CA ASP A 15 37.33 -9.64 20.70
C ASP A 15 35.80 -9.71 20.50
N GLY A 16 35.32 -9.73 19.25
CA GLY A 16 33.88 -9.81 18.90
C GLY A 16 33.15 -8.47 18.91
N THR A 17 33.85 -7.37 19.17
CA THR A 17 33.28 -6.01 19.12
C THR A 17 33.45 -5.37 17.74
N TRP A 18 32.53 -4.48 17.38
CA TRP A 18 32.51 -3.78 16.10
C TRP A 18 32.48 -2.27 16.29
N THR A 19 33.31 -1.55 15.54
CA THR A 19 33.20 -0.09 15.48
C THR A 19 32.16 0.30 14.43
N TRP A 20 31.41 1.37 14.72
CA TRP A 20 30.39 1.87 13.80
C TRP A 20 30.40 3.40 13.73
N ARG A 21 29.90 3.91 12.60
CA ARG A 21 29.62 5.34 12.38
C ARG A 21 28.17 5.52 11.95
N ALA A 22 27.61 6.71 12.15
CA ALA A 22 26.33 7.01 11.48
C ALA A 22 26.56 6.98 9.96
N ALA A 23 25.61 6.44 9.20
CA ALA A 23 25.74 6.33 7.75
C ALA A 23 26.11 7.69 7.13
N GLY A 24 27.22 7.75 6.39
CA GLY A 24 27.75 8.99 5.78
C GLY A 24 28.59 9.91 6.69
N ALA A 25 28.77 9.59 7.97
CA ALA A 25 29.63 10.38 8.87
C ALA A 25 31.12 10.07 8.67
N LYS A 26 32.04 11.03 8.86
CA LYS A 26 33.49 10.79 8.65
C LYS A 26 34.19 10.08 9.80
N ASN A 27 33.69 10.25 11.03
CA ASN A 27 34.32 9.68 12.24
C ASN A 27 33.45 8.58 12.85
N PRO A 28 34.05 7.53 13.43
CA PRO A 28 33.33 6.52 14.19
C PRO A 28 32.61 7.16 15.38
N LYS A 29 31.41 6.66 15.67
CA LYS A 29 30.55 7.17 16.75
C LYS A 29 30.55 6.28 17.99
N GLY A 30 30.91 5.01 17.85
CA GLY A 30 30.96 4.10 18.98
C GLY A 30 31.36 2.68 18.61
N VAL A 31 31.26 1.82 19.62
CA VAL A 31 31.50 0.37 19.55
C VAL A 31 30.17 -0.34 19.85
N LEU A 32 29.92 -1.49 19.23
CA LEU A 32 28.79 -2.36 19.51
C LEU A 32 29.25 -3.82 19.61
N ASP A 33 28.46 -4.65 20.28
CA ASP A 33 28.69 -6.09 20.38
C ASP A 33 28.23 -6.81 19.10
N GLY A 34 29.10 -7.63 18.51
CA GLY A 34 28.81 -8.39 17.30
C GLY A 34 27.67 -9.39 17.46
N SER A 35 27.31 -9.78 18.68
CA SER A 35 26.15 -10.65 18.96
C SER A 35 24.82 -10.09 18.45
N VAL A 36 24.71 -8.76 18.33
CA VAL A 36 23.50 -8.06 17.88
C VAL A 36 23.41 -8.00 16.34
N LEU A 37 24.51 -8.29 15.64
CA LEU A 37 24.59 -8.21 14.19
C LEU A 37 24.06 -9.49 13.51
N PRO A 38 23.49 -9.37 12.31
CA PRO A 38 23.13 -10.54 11.51
C PRO A 38 24.38 -11.30 11.06
N SER A 39 24.25 -12.60 10.78
CA SER A 39 25.37 -13.48 10.40
C SER A 39 26.07 -13.08 9.09
N ASP A 40 25.43 -12.24 8.28
CA ASP A 40 25.95 -11.69 7.02
C ASP A 40 26.55 -10.27 7.18
N ALA A 41 26.94 -9.89 8.42
CA ALA A 41 27.53 -8.59 8.71
C ALA A 41 28.99 -8.49 8.21
N THR A 42 29.29 -7.43 7.46
CA THR A 42 30.62 -7.13 6.94
C THR A 42 30.94 -5.65 7.13
N VAL A 43 32.23 -5.31 7.12
CA VAL A 43 32.68 -3.90 7.13
C VAL A 43 32.11 -3.17 5.90
N GLY A 44 31.64 -1.94 6.09
CA GLY A 44 30.97 -1.10 5.08
C GLY A 44 29.46 -1.34 4.95
N LYS A 45 28.90 -2.34 5.64
CA LYS A 45 27.46 -2.59 5.60
C LYS A 45 26.69 -1.53 6.39
N VAL A 46 25.67 -0.95 5.74
CA VAL A 46 24.74 -0.02 6.38
C VAL A 46 23.55 -0.79 6.94
N LEU A 47 23.30 -0.65 8.24
CA LEU A 47 22.23 -1.32 8.96
C LEU A 47 21.36 -0.28 9.67
N LYS A 48 20.05 -0.56 9.69
CA LYS A 48 19.12 0.20 10.51
C LYS A 48 19.06 -0.43 11.90
N VAL A 49 19.31 0.36 12.93
CA VAL A 49 19.42 -0.11 14.31
C VAL A 49 18.56 0.71 15.25
N GLU A 50 18.13 0.09 16.33
CA GLU A 50 17.57 0.77 17.49
C GLU A 50 18.68 1.09 18.49
N VAL A 51 18.75 2.35 18.86
CA VAL A 51 19.76 2.87 19.79
C VAL A 51 19.11 3.56 20.98
N VAL A 52 19.81 3.52 22.10
CA VAL A 52 19.49 4.30 23.29
C VAL A 52 20.62 5.27 23.56
N GLN A 53 20.26 6.55 23.71
CA GLN A 53 21.19 7.60 24.10
C GLN A 53 21.25 7.63 25.64
N GLY A 54 22.37 7.22 26.20
CA GLY A 54 22.70 7.29 27.62
C GLY A 54 23.66 8.43 27.93
N ILE A 55 24.11 8.49 29.19
CA ILE A 55 25.11 9.47 29.66
C ILE A 55 26.48 9.17 29.02
N ASP A 56 26.81 7.88 28.85
CA ASP A 56 28.09 7.41 28.31
C ASP A 56 28.14 7.34 26.77
N GLY A 57 27.08 7.77 26.08
CA GLY A 57 27.02 7.80 24.62
C GLY A 57 25.83 7.05 24.01
N ILE A 58 26.00 6.58 22.77
CA ILE A 58 24.95 5.89 22.00
C ILE A 58 25.21 4.38 22.05
N THR A 59 24.30 3.64 22.65
CA THR A 59 24.37 2.18 22.71
C THR A 59 23.39 1.57 21.71
N VAL A 60 23.89 0.66 20.87
CA VAL A 60 23.07 -0.11 19.93
C VAL A 60 22.42 -1.28 20.67
N GLN A 61 21.09 -1.37 20.62
CA GLN A 61 20.33 -2.43 21.30
C GLN A 61 19.94 -3.57 20.36
N SER A 62 19.49 -3.26 19.14
CA SER A 62 19.05 -4.28 18.18
C SER A 62 19.19 -3.79 16.74
N VAL A 63 19.42 -4.73 15.83
CA VAL A 63 19.30 -4.48 14.39
C VAL A 63 17.82 -4.60 14.01
N VAL A 64 17.28 -3.55 13.40
CA VAL A 64 15.94 -3.59 12.82
C VAL A 64 16.04 -4.36 11.52
N GLY A 65 15.65 -5.64 11.57
CA GLY A 65 15.59 -6.49 10.39
C GLY A 65 14.84 -5.79 9.27
N GLY A 66 15.56 -5.40 8.21
CA GLY A 66 14.95 -5.00 6.96
C GLY A 66 14.13 -6.18 6.46
N ARG A 67 12.92 -5.91 5.95
CA ARG A 67 12.03 -6.92 5.37
C ARG A 67 12.86 -7.85 4.49
N GLN A 68 13.05 -9.10 4.91
CA GLN A 68 13.72 -10.10 4.08
C GLN A 68 12.91 -10.17 2.79
N ARG A 69 13.49 -9.72 1.67
CA ARG A 69 13.04 -10.20 0.38
C ARG A 69 13.32 -11.69 0.43
N SER A 70 12.26 -12.48 0.55
CA SER A 70 12.31 -13.89 0.22
C SER A 70 13.05 -13.99 -1.12
N ALA A 71 14.04 -14.88 -1.17
CA ALA A 71 14.68 -15.24 -2.43
C ALA A 71 13.55 -15.55 -3.42
N SER A 72 13.53 -14.84 -4.54
CA SER A 72 12.52 -14.98 -5.58
C SER A 72 12.48 -16.44 -6.03
N SER A 73 11.48 -17.20 -5.58
CA SER A 73 11.30 -18.60 -5.95
C SER A 73 10.69 -18.77 -7.34
N GLU A 74 10.54 -17.70 -8.13
CA GLU A 74 9.91 -17.75 -9.45
C GLU A 74 10.55 -16.74 -10.41
N VAL A 75 11.69 -17.09 -11.01
CA VAL A 75 12.16 -16.39 -12.22
C VAL A 75 11.45 -17.05 -13.40
N LEU A 76 10.49 -16.33 -13.99
CA LEU A 76 9.88 -16.74 -15.26
C LEU A 76 10.88 -16.50 -16.38
N GLU A 77 11.22 -17.55 -17.12
CA GLU A 77 12.01 -17.46 -18.35
C GLU A 77 11.11 -16.91 -19.48
N LEU A 78 11.51 -15.77 -20.06
CA LEU A 78 10.87 -15.22 -21.25
C LEU A 78 11.38 -15.98 -22.48
N ILE A 79 10.56 -16.89 -23.00
CA ILE A 79 10.77 -17.45 -24.34
C ILE A 79 10.44 -16.34 -25.34
N GLY A 80 11.47 -15.76 -25.96
CA GLY A 80 11.32 -14.66 -26.92
C GLY A 80 10.43 -15.06 -28.10
N GLY A 81 9.33 -14.34 -28.32
CA GLY A 81 8.50 -14.43 -29.52
C GLY A 81 8.77 -13.27 -30.45
N ALA A 82 8.98 -13.58 -31.74
CA ALA A 82 9.19 -12.76 -32.94
C ALA A 82 10.03 -11.47 -32.81
N ASP A 83 10.91 -11.24 -33.79
CA ASP A 83 11.78 -10.08 -33.87
C ASP A 83 10.98 -8.77 -33.69
N PHE A 84 11.30 -8.05 -32.62
CA PHE A 84 10.71 -6.75 -32.33
C PHE A 84 11.29 -5.73 -33.33
N ASP A 85 10.42 -5.16 -34.17
CA ASP A 85 10.82 -4.12 -35.12
C ASP A 85 10.53 -2.73 -34.50
N PRO A 86 11.55 -2.03 -33.98
CA PRO A 86 11.35 -0.75 -33.30
C PRO A 86 10.97 0.36 -34.29
N ILE A 87 9.70 0.77 -34.29
CA ILE A 87 9.27 1.97 -35.01
C ILE A 87 9.62 3.20 -34.16
N VAL A 88 10.67 3.92 -34.55
CA VAL A 88 11.04 5.21 -33.95
C VAL A 88 10.44 6.35 -34.79
N GLU A 89 9.37 6.98 -34.30
CA GLU A 89 8.91 8.25 -34.87
C GLU A 89 9.89 9.38 -34.52
N THR A 90 10.73 9.77 -35.48
CA THR A 90 11.50 11.01 -35.39
C THR A 90 10.58 12.22 -35.59
N ARG A 91 10.27 12.93 -34.50
CA ARG A 91 9.55 14.21 -34.56
C ARG A 91 10.36 15.27 -35.32
N ALA A 92 9.70 16.00 -36.22
CA ALA A 92 10.30 17.09 -36.98
C ALA A 92 10.85 18.21 -36.07
N LYS A 93 12.00 18.79 -36.45
CA LYS A 93 12.62 19.92 -35.75
C LYS A 93 11.77 21.19 -35.93
N ARG A 94 11.47 21.84 -34.80
CA ARG A 94 10.77 23.13 -34.73
C ARG A 94 11.78 24.27 -34.92
N ASP A 95 11.60 25.08 -35.96
CA ASP A 95 12.41 26.27 -36.21
C ASP A 95 12.21 27.32 -35.10
N ARG A 96 13.30 27.69 -34.43
CA ARG A 96 13.36 28.88 -33.59
C ARG A 96 13.66 30.07 -34.49
N ARG A 97 12.68 30.95 -34.71
CA ARG A 97 12.94 32.27 -35.28
C ARG A 97 13.43 33.23 -34.20
N GLU A 98 14.63 33.72 -34.43
CA GLU A 98 15.34 34.79 -33.76
C GLU A 98 14.89 36.16 -34.31
N GLY A 99 14.82 37.16 -33.44
CA GLY A 99 14.52 38.57 -33.75
C GLY A 99 13.51 39.16 -32.76
N GLY A 100 13.71 40.25 -32.01
CA GLY A 100 14.78 41.25 -31.96
C GLY A 100 14.15 42.61 -31.64
N ARG A 101 14.65 43.30 -30.58
CA ARG A 101 14.46 44.73 -30.21
C ARG A 101 13.07 45.13 -29.65
N GLY A 102 12.88 45.96 -28.63
CA GLY A 102 13.75 46.82 -27.81
C GLY A 102 12.89 47.86 -27.05
N GLY A 103 13.39 48.38 -25.92
CA GLY A 103 12.90 49.60 -25.25
C GLY A 103 11.80 49.39 -24.19
N GLY A 104 11.84 49.94 -22.97
CA GLY A 104 12.73 50.89 -22.33
C GLY A 104 12.37 50.97 -20.84
N ARG A 105 13.38 51.21 -19.99
CA ARG A 105 13.24 51.59 -18.58
C ARG A 105 12.68 53.01 -18.45
N ASP A 106 12.22 53.32 -17.23
CA ASP A 106 11.95 54.63 -16.62
C ASP A 106 10.45 54.86 -16.38
N ARG A 107 9.95 55.37 -15.24
CA ARG A 107 10.45 55.91 -13.97
C ARG A 107 9.19 56.07 -13.09
N GLY A 108 9.30 56.06 -11.75
CA GLY A 108 8.18 56.56 -10.95
C GLY A 108 8.13 56.12 -9.50
N ARG A 109 9.21 56.38 -8.78
CA ARG A 109 9.27 56.52 -7.32
C ARG A 109 8.18 57.49 -6.84
N ASN A 110 7.26 57.07 -5.96
CA ASN A 110 6.85 57.97 -4.88
C ASN A 110 6.52 57.20 -3.59
N SER A 111 7.23 57.64 -2.57
CA SER A 111 7.12 57.27 -1.16
C SER A 111 6.03 58.12 -0.51
N ASN A 112 5.70 57.81 0.74
CA ASN A 112 4.91 58.60 1.70
C ASN A 112 3.38 58.58 1.45
N ARG A 113 2.51 58.39 2.43
CA ARG A 113 2.58 58.63 3.88
C ARG A 113 1.28 58.12 4.52
N ARG A 114 1.39 57.63 5.76
CA ARG A 114 0.42 57.74 6.89
C ARG A 114 -0.88 56.92 6.76
N ARG A 115 -1.06 55.88 7.57
CA ARG A 115 -1.59 55.89 8.96
C ARG A 115 -2.93 56.64 9.06
N ARG A 116 -3.98 55.92 9.47
CA ARG A 116 -4.84 56.17 10.66
C ARG A 116 -6.24 55.60 10.41
N ASP A 117 -6.55 54.63 11.25
CA ASP A 117 -7.82 54.24 11.89
C ASP A 117 -9.21 54.60 11.33
N GLU A 118 -10.12 53.68 11.71
CA GLU A 118 -11.52 53.90 12.12
C GLU A 118 -12.61 53.94 11.04
N ASN A 119 -13.35 52.82 10.99
CA ASN A 119 -14.79 52.76 11.26
C ASN A 119 -15.69 53.70 10.46
N ASP A 120 -16.39 53.18 9.45
CA ASP A 120 -17.85 53.39 9.38
C ASP A 120 -18.53 52.38 8.44
N GLY A 121 -19.77 52.03 8.79
CA GLY A 121 -20.64 51.13 8.06
C GLY A 121 -21.08 51.64 6.70
N GLY A 122 -21.56 50.73 5.87
CA GLY A 122 -22.10 51.09 4.56
C GLY A 122 -22.56 49.86 3.79
N ASP A 123 -23.79 49.46 4.04
CA ASP A 123 -24.59 48.64 3.13
C ASP A 123 -24.50 49.21 1.71
N GLY A 124 -24.28 48.34 0.73
CA GLY A 124 -23.88 48.75 -0.61
C GLY A 124 -23.74 47.58 -1.55
N SER A 125 -24.85 46.86 -1.75
CA SER A 125 -25.09 46.00 -2.91
C SER A 125 -24.61 46.68 -4.20
N SER A 126 -23.41 46.30 -4.64
CA SER A 126 -22.86 46.65 -5.95
C SER A 126 -22.30 45.38 -6.56
N ARG A 127 -23.20 44.72 -7.28
CA ARG A 127 -22.97 43.65 -8.25
C ARG A 127 -21.73 43.99 -9.10
N ARG A 128 -20.56 43.48 -8.71
CA ARG A 128 -19.42 43.40 -9.63
C ARG A 128 -19.76 42.33 -10.67
N PRO A 129 -19.94 42.67 -11.96
CA PRO A 129 -20.11 41.65 -12.97
C PRO A 129 -18.85 40.80 -12.96
N ARG A 130 -19.03 39.47 -12.85
CA ARG A 130 -17.97 38.49 -13.07
C ARG A 130 -17.30 38.87 -14.37
N ARG A 131 -16.07 39.35 -14.28
CA ARG A 131 -15.20 39.61 -15.42
C ARG A 131 -15.11 38.31 -16.19
N ASP A 132 -15.89 38.23 -17.28
CA ASP A 132 -15.77 37.21 -18.30
C ASP A 132 -14.30 37.14 -18.67
N ASN A 133 -13.64 36.12 -18.15
CA ASN A 133 -12.27 35.80 -18.47
C ASN A 133 -12.27 35.20 -19.87
N GLN A 134 -12.56 36.04 -20.87
CA GLN A 134 -12.25 35.81 -22.28
C GLN A 134 -10.72 35.83 -22.46
N ARG A 135 -10.02 34.91 -21.81
CA ARG A 135 -8.74 34.42 -22.31
C ARG A 135 -9.05 33.32 -23.30
N ARG A 136 -9.48 33.72 -24.50
CA ARG A 136 -9.39 32.86 -25.70
C ARG A 136 -7.90 32.67 -25.98
N GLY A 137 -7.27 31.74 -25.26
CA GLY A 137 -6.08 31.08 -25.77
C GLY A 137 -6.42 30.36 -27.08
N PRO A 138 -5.42 29.98 -27.90
CA PRO A 138 -5.66 29.24 -29.13
C PRO A 138 -6.55 28.03 -28.81
N ARG A 139 -7.68 27.90 -29.52
CA ARG A 139 -8.58 26.76 -29.40
C ARG A 139 -7.78 25.51 -29.74
N PHE A 140 -7.35 24.78 -28.72
CA PHE A 140 -6.83 23.44 -28.88
C PHE A 140 -8.00 22.58 -29.35
N THR A 141 -8.05 22.26 -30.63
CA THR A 141 -8.93 21.20 -31.12
C THR A 141 -8.48 19.92 -30.43
N PRO A 142 -9.36 19.25 -29.66
CA PRO A 142 -9.03 17.97 -29.04
C PRO A 142 -8.50 17.04 -30.15
N PRO A 143 -7.35 16.38 -29.93
CA PRO A 143 -6.88 15.34 -30.82
C PRO A 143 -8.01 14.34 -31.07
N PRO A 144 -8.11 13.77 -32.28
CA PRO A 144 -9.12 12.76 -32.58
C PRO A 144 -9.07 11.66 -31.50
N GLU A 145 -10.23 11.29 -30.96
CA GLU A 145 -10.32 10.27 -29.92
C GLU A 145 -9.76 8.96 -30.49
N LEU A 146 -8.54 8.60 -30.04
CA LEU A 146 -7.98 7.30 -30.33
C LEU A 146 -8.95 6.23 -29.82
N PRO A 147 -9.12 5.11 -30.55
CA PRO A 147 -9.96 4.02 -30.07
C PRO A 147 -9.48 3.60 -28.69
N GLN A 148 -10.35 3.74 -27.69
CA GLN A 148 -10.01 3.36 -26.33
C GLN A 148 -9.79 1.85 -26.31
N ARG A 149 -8.64 1.41 -25.80
CA ARG A 149 -8.36 -0.01 -25.60
C ARG A 149 -9.53 -0.62 -24.80
N PRO A 150 -10.09 -1.76 -25.22
CA PRO A 150 -11.19 -2.39 -24.51
C PRO A 150 -10.80 -2.61 -23.05
N LYS A 151 -11.68 -2.19 -22.13
CA LYS A 151 -11.45 -2.37 -20.69
C LYS A 151 -11.41 -3.87 -20.39
N PRO A 152 -10.42 -4.36 -19.63
CA PRO A 152 -10.34 -5.76 -19.28
C PRO A 152 -11.59 -6.19 -18.48
N LYS A 153 -11.96 -7.46 -18.59
CA LYS A 153 -13.09 -8.04 -17.86
C LYS A 153 -12.69 -8.19 -16.39
N ARG A 154 -13.62 -7.79 -15.52
CA ARG A 154 -13.47 -7.97 -14.07
C ARG A 154 -13.77 -9.40 -13.66
N LEU A 155 -13.06 -9.89 -12.66
CA LEU A 155 -13.27 -11.21 -12.09
C LEU A 155 -14.63 -11.28 -11.38
N LYS A 156 -15.41 -12.31 -11.71
CA LYS A 156 -16.66 -12.67 -11.03
C LYS A 156 -16.58 -14.11 -10.57
N ALA A 157 -16.16 -14.31 -9.33
CA ALA A 157 -16.10 -15.63 -8.71
C ALA A 157 -17.50 -16.23 -8.58
N GLN A 158 -17.59 -17.54 -8.83
CA GLN A 158 -18.79 -18.29 -8.52
C GLN A 158 -18.82 -18.63 -7.02
N ARG A 159 -19.80 -19.42 -6.60
CA ARG A 159 -19.95 -19.90 -5.22
C ARG A 159 -20.08 -21.41 -5.17
N THR A 160 -19.50 -22.12 -6.14
CA THR A 160 -19.72 -23.55 -6.34
C THR A 160 -19.06 -24.33 -5.22
N HIS A 161 -17.74 -24.16 -5.05
CA HIS A 161 -16.95 -24.83 -4.02
C HIS A 161 -17.41 -24.41 -2.62
N ARG A 162 -17.68 -23.11 -2.44
CA ARG A 162 -18.21 -22.61 -1.17
C ARG A 162 -19.55 -23.27 -0.81
N ASN A 163 -20.48 -23.39 -1.75
CA ASN A 163 -21.78 -23.98 -1.48
C ASN A 163 -21.68 -25.49 -1.24
N GLU A 164 -20.77 -26.19 -1.92
CA GLU A 164 -20.51 -27.61 -1.69
C GLU A 164 -20.07 -27.88 -0.24
N VAL A 165 -19.11 -27.09 0.27
CA VAL A 165 -18.69 -27.17 1.67
C VAL A 165 -19.85 -26.87 2.61
N LEU A 166 -20.66 -25.84 2.34
CA LEU A 166 -21.82 -25.51 3.18
C LEU A 166 -22.89 -26.60 3.18
N VAL A 167 -23.13 -27.27 2.06
CA VAL A 167 -24.08 -28.39 1.97
C VAL A 167 -23.58 -29.59 2.77
N GLY A 168 -22.27 -29.87 2.75
CA GLY A 168 -21.65 -30.94 3.52
C GLY A 168 -21.64 -30.74 5.04
N LEU A 169 -21.87 -29.50 5.51
CA LEU A 169 -21.97 -29.21 6.94
C LEU A 169 -23.36 -29.54 7.52
N PRO A 170 -23.44 -29.95 8.80
CA PRO A 170 -24.70 -30.05 9.52
C PRO A 170 -25.48 -28.73 9.46
N GLU A 171 -26.81 -28.79 9.36
CA GLU A 171 -27.65 -27.62 9.12
C GLU A 171 -27.53 -26.54 10.21
N GLU A 172 -27.30 -26.97 11.46
CA GLU A 172 -27.06 -26.12 12.61
C GLU A 172 -25.75 -25.31 12.50
N GLN A 173 -24.76 -25.82 11.77
CA GLN A 173 -23.43 -25.21 11.62
C GLN A 173 -23.34 -24.26 10.42
N ARG A 174 -24.21 -24.43 9.41
CA ARG A 174 -24.27 -23.56 8.22
C ARG A 174 -24.36 -22.06 8.54
N PRO A 175 -25.26 -21.57 9.42
CA PRO A 175 -25.34 -20.14 9.70
C PRO A 175 -24.07 -19.61 10.40
N ILE A 176 -23.41 -20.43 11.20
CA ILE A 176 -22.15 -20.07 11.86
C ILE A 176 -21.02 -20.00 10.83
N ALA A 177 -20.95 -20.96 9.91
CA ALA A 177 -19.99 -20.99 8.81
C ALA A 177 -20.11 -19.77 7.88
N GLU A 178 -21.34 -19.42 7.47
CA GLU A 178 -21.59 -18.24 6.64
C GLU A 178 -21.20 -16.93 7.34
N LEU A 179 -21.44 -16.84 8.63
CA LEU A 179 -21.05 -15.69 9.44
C LEU A 179 -19.53 -15.63 9.66
N ALA A 180 -18.88 -16.77 9.81
CA ALA A 180 -17.44 -16.87 9.92
C ALA A 180 -16.74 -16.32 8.66
N LEU A 181 -17.29 -16.58 7.47
CA LEU A 181 -16.81 -16.00 6.21
C LEU A 181 -16.89 -14.45 6.18
N GLN A 182 -17.84 -13.85 6.89
CA GLN A 182 -17.91 -12.39 7.06
C GLN A 182 -16.87 -11.87 8.06
N GLY A 183 -16.50 -12.69 9.03
CA GLY A 183 -15.39 -12.48 9.96
C GLY A 183 -15.72 -12.87 11.40
N MET A 184 -14.70 -13.23 12.18
CA MET A 184 -14.88 -13.66 13.58
C MET A 184 -15.50 -12.60 14.50
N ALA A 185 -15.33 -11.31 14.18
CA ALA A 185 -16.02 -10.24 14.90
C ALA A 185 -17.54 -10.30 14.70
N ALA A 186 -18.00 -10.61 13.48
CA ALA A 186 -19.42 -10.77 13.19
C ALA A 186 -20.01 -11.97 13.95
N VAL A 187 -19.25 -13.07 14.07
CA VAL A 187 -19.62 -14.25 14.88
C VAL A 187 -19.83 -13.86 16.34
N ARG A 188 -18.87 -13.15 16.94
CA ARG A 188 -18.96 -12.71 18.34
C ARG A 188 -20.16 -11.78 18.58
N THR A 189 -20.37 -10.81 17.69
CA THR A 189 -21.46 -9.83 17.84
C THR A 189 -22.83 -10.52 17.74
N ARG A 190 -23.02 -11.41 16.76
CA ARG A 190 -24.30 -12.11 16.60
C ARG A 190 -24.57 -13.04 17.77
N LEU A 191 -23.55 -13.77 18.22
CA LEU A 191 -23.68 -14.71 19.33
C LEU A 191 -24.05 -14.00 20.64
N LYS A 192 -23.43 -12.84 20.92
CA LYS A 192 -23.81 -12.01 22.06
C LYS A 192 -25.27 -11.54 21.96
N ALA A 193 -25.68 -11.05 20.80
CA ALA A 193 -27.06 -10.61 20.59
C ALA A 193 -28.07 -11.76 20.72
N GLU A 194 -27.73 -12.96 20.26
CA GLU A 194 -28.57 -14.16 20.40
C GLU A 194 -28.62 -14.63 21.87
N ASN A 195 -27.51 -14.57 22.60
CA ASN A 195 -27.47 -14.90 24.03
C ASN A 195 -28.22 -13.89 24.89
N GLU A 196 -28.14 -12.59 24.61
CA GLU A 196 -28.94 -11.56 25.27
C GLU A 196 -30.43 -11.79 25.05
N LYS A 197 -30.84 -12.12 23.82
CA LYS A 197 -32.22 -12.49 23.50
C LYS A 197 -32.65 -13.75 24.23
N ALA A 198 -31.85 -14.82 24.18
CA ALA A 198 -32.14 -16.07 24.88
C ALA A 198 -32.32 -15.84 26.38
N SER A 199 -31.44 -15.04 26.99
CA SER A 199 -31.53 -14.66 28.40
C SER A 199 -32.80 -13.85 28.70
N SER A 200 -33.19 -12.92 27.82
CA SER A 200 -34.42 -12.13 27.99
C SER A 200 -35.70 -12.96 27.85
N GLU A 201 -35.64 -14.04 27.06
CA GLU A 201 -36.74 -14.98 26.81
C GLU A 201 -36.74 -16.16 27.79
N GLY A 202 -35.82 -16.19 28.76
CA GLY A 202 -35.68 -17.28 29.73
C GLY A 202 -35.20 -18.61 29.14
N ARG A 203 -34.61 -18.60 27.94
CA ARG A 203 -34.00 -19.76 27.28
C ARG A 203 -32.54 -19.91 27.68
N ALA A 204 -32.01 -21.13 27.59
CA ALA A 204 -30.59 -21.39 27.82
C ALA A 204 -29.72 -20.65 26.80
N THR A 205 -28.64 -20.03 27.28
CA THR A 205 -27.66 -19.36 26.44
C THR A 205 -26.78 -20.36 25.70
N MET A 206 -26.32 -19.99 24.50
CA MET A 206 -25.39 -20.80 23.74
C MET A 206 -23.97 -20.72 24.33
N PRO A 207 -23.21 -21.83 24.34
CA PRO A 207 -21.83 -21.82 24.84
C PRO A 207 -20.90 -21.05 23.88
N GLU A 208 -20.56 -19.82 24.26
CA GLU A 208 -19.83 -18.90 23.39
C GLU A 208 -18.48 -19.44 22.91
N ALA A 209 -17.71 -20.02 23.82
CA ALA A 209 -16.39 -20.55 23.53
C ALA A 209 -16.44 -21.69 22.49
N SER A 210 -17.40 -22.60 22.61
CA SER A 210 -17.54 -23.75 21.71
C SER A 210 -17.94 -23.32 20.30
N VAL A 211 -18.85 -22.36 20.17
CA VAL A 211 -19.28 -21.81 18.87
C VAL A 211 -18.12 -21.08 18.18
N LEU A 212 -17.33 -20.30 18.94
CA LEU A 212 -16.17 -19.61 18.39
C LEU A 212 -15.08 -20.59 17.93
N GLN A 213 -14.82 -21.65 18.71
CA GLN A 213 -13.88 -22.70 18.31
C GLN A 213 -14.35 -23.44 17.06
N LEU A 214 -15.64 -23.71 16.92
CA LEU A 214 -16.19 -24.31 15.71
C LEU A 214 -15.97 -23.41 14.49
N ALA A 215 -16.29 -22.13 14.61
CA ALA A 215 -16.08 -21.16 13.53
C ALA A 215 -14.61 -21.07 13.11
N GLU A 216 -13.68 -21.05 14.08
CA GLU A 216 -12.24 -21.03 13.81
C GLU A 216 -11.75 -22.29 13.09
N LYS A 217 -12.31 -23.46 13.42
CA LYS A 217 -11.99 -24.73 12.75
C LYS A 217 -12.52 -24.80 11.30
N LEU A 218 -13.70 -24.25 11.04
CA LEU A 218 -14.33 -24.29 9.71
C LEU A 218 -13.74 -23.26 8.74
N LEU A 219 -13.16 -22.17 9.26
CA LEU A 219 -12.67 -21.05 8.46
C LEU A 219 -11.63 -21.41 7.39
N PRO A 220 -10.56 -22.20 7.67
CA PRO A 220 -9.58 -22.55 6.66
C PRO A 220 -10.20 -23.24 5.45
N GLN A 221 -11.03 -24.26 5.65
CA GLN A 221 -11.70 -24.99 4.56
C GLN A 221 -12.60 -24.07 3.73
N LEU A 222 -13.35 -23.19 4.37
CA LEU A 222 -14.21 -22.24 3.67
C LEU A 222 -13.41 -21.20 2.86
N ARG A 223 -12.23 -20.78 3.35
CA ARG A 223 -11.34 -19.84 2.64
C ARG A 223 -10.68 -20.47 1.44
N VAL A 224 -10.25 -21.73 1.56
CA VAL A 224 -9.75 -22.53 0.44
C VAL A 224 -10.83 -22.64 -0.65
N ALA A 225 -12.07 -22.95 -0.27
CA ALA A 225 -13.19 -23.03 -1.21
C ALA A 225 -13.50 -21.69 -1.92
N GLU A 226 -13.54 -20.57 -1.19
CA GLU A 226 -13.70 -19.24 -1.79
C GLU A 226 -12.55 -18.88 -2.75
N TRP A 227 -11.32 -19.31 -2.43
CA TRP A 227 -10.18 -19.12 -3.30
C TRP A 227 -10.28 -19.96 -4.57
N TYR A 228 -10.68 -21.24 -4.48
CA TYR A 228 -10.92 -22.11 -5.65
C TYR A 228 -11.97 -21.51 -6.60
N ASP A 229 -13.08 -21.00 -6.05
CA ASP A 229 -14.11 -20.31 -6.84
C ASP A 229 -13.56 -19.09 -7.61
N ARG A 230 -12.60 -18.36 -7.02
CA ARG A 230 -11.90 -17.24 -7.67
C ARG A 230 -10.89 -17.71 -8.70
N ALA A 231 -10.13 -18.76 -8.40
CA ALA A 231 -9.12 -19.34 -9.27
C ALA A 231 -9.76 -19.92 -10.55
N GLU A 232 -10.87 -20.63 -10.44
CA GLU A 232 -11.61 -21.13 -11.59
C GLU A 232 -12.16 -20.00 -12.46
N ALA A 233 -12.72 -18.95 -11.84
CA ALA A 233 -13.22 -17.81 -12.57
C ALA A 233 -12.07 -17.07 -13.29
N ALA A 234 -10.89 -16.99 -12.69
CA ALA A 234 -9.71 -16.42 -13.33
C ALA A 234 -9.23 -17.28 -14.51
N LYS A 235 -9.19 -18.61 -14.35
CA LYS A 235 -8.86 -19.56 -15.41
C LYS A 235 -9.80 -19.44 -16.61
N LYS A 236 -11.11 -19.29 -16.38
CA LYS A 236 -12.12 -19.08 -17.44
C LYS A 236 -11.94 -17.76 -18.19
N LEU A 237 -11.29 -16.77 -17.58
CA LEU A 237 -11.08 -15.43 -18.13
C LEU A 237 -9.61 -15.16 -18.53
N ALA A 238 -8.75 -16.17 -18.59
CA ALA A 238 -7.30 -16.02 -18.66
C ALA A 238 -6.77 -15.07 -19.76
N GLY A 239 -7.51 -14.89 -20.88
CA GLY A 239 -7.14 -13.96 -21.96
C GLY A 239 -7.68 -12.52 -21.81
N ASP A 240 -8.73 -12.32 -21.01
CA ASP A 240 -9.46 -11.05 -20.91
C ASP A 240 -9.46 -10.43 -19.51
N ILE A 241 -8.93 -11.14 -18.51
CA ILE A 241 -8.96 -10.73 -17.11
C ILE A 241 -8.08 -9.52 -16.85
N ASP A 242 -8.55 -8.63 -15.96
CA ASP A 242 -7.74 -7.54 -15.44
C ASP A 242 -6.54 -8.08 -14.65
N LEU A 243 -5.33 -7.61 -14.95
CA LEU A 243 -4.09 -8.00 -14.26
C LEU A 243 -4.16 -7.75 -12.75
N ARG A 244 -4.91 -6.74 -12.29
CA ARG A 244 -5.14 -6.48 -10.88
C ARG A 244 -5.92 -7.61 -10.23
N ASP A 245 -6.97 -8.08 -10.91
CA ASP A 245 -7.79 -9.18 -10.39
C ASP A 245 -6.99 -10.49 -10.41
N LEU A 246 -6.21 -10.77 -11.46
CA LEU A 246 -5.32 -11.93 -11.51
C LEU A 246 -4.29 -11.91 -10.37
N ARG A 247 -3.60 -10.77 -10.16
CA ARG A 247 -2.67 -10.60 -9.04
C ARG A 247 -3.34 -10.80 -7.69
N SER A 248 -4.60 -10.41 -7.55
CA SER A 248 -5.35 -10.61 -6.29
C SER A 248 -5.61 -12.09 -6.00
N VAL A 249 -5.79 -12.92 -7.04
CA VAL A 249 -6.01 -14.37 -6.89
C VAL A 249 -4.71 -15.07 -6.53
N VAL A 250 -3.61 -14.70 -7.22
CA VAL A 250 -2.27 -15.25 -6.91
C VAL A 250 -1.81 -14.82 -5.52
N ALA A 251 -1.94 -13.55 -5.16
CA ALA A 251 -1.55 -13.11 -3.81
C ALA A 251 -2.37 -13.78 -2.69
N ALA A 252 -3.60 -14.22 -2.99
CA ALA A 252 -4.44 -14.93 -2.04
C ALA A 252 -4.08 -16.43 -1.91
N SER A 253 -3.33 -17.02 -2.85
CA SER A 253 -2.84 -18.40 -2.69
C SER A 253 -1.75 -18.49 -1.62
N ASP A 254 -0.99 -17.41 -1.40
CA ASP A 254 0.06 -17.32 -0.37
C ASP A 254 -0.50 -17.08 1.04
N ASP A 255 -1.83 -16.94 1.19
CA ASP A 255 -2.44 -16.81 2.51
C ASP A 255 -2.25 -18.13 3.29
N PRO A 256 -1.74 -18.10 4.54
CA PRO A 256 -1.51 -19.31 5.33
C PRO A 256 -2.77 -20.15 5.59
N MET A 257 -3.97 -19.58 5.44
CA MET A 257 -5.22 -20.33 5.50
C MET A 257 -5.54 -21.09 4.21
N VAL A 258 -4.97 -20.65 3.08
CA VAL A 258 -5.17 -21.23 1.74
C VAL A 258 -4.01 -22.16 1.38
N ALA A 259 -2.76 -21.77 1.68
CA ALA A 259 -1.53 -22.53 1.39
C ALA A 259 -1.32 -23.78 2.27
N ARG A 260 -2.30 -24.13 3.12
CA ARG A 260 -2.21 -25.26 4.06
C ARG A 260 -2.54 -26.62 3.42
N ASP A 261 -3.11 -26.60 2.22
CA ASP A 261 -3.31 -27.76 1.33
C ASP A 261 -2.35 -27.64 0.11
#